data_AF-A0A7V9GSP5-F1
#
_entry.id   AF-A0A7V9GSP5-F1
#
_cell.length_a   1.000
_cell.length_b   1.000
_cell.length_c   1.000
_cell.angle_alpha   90.00
_cell.angle_beta   90.00
_cell.angle_gamma   90.00
#
_symmetry.space_group_name_H-M   'P 1'
#
loop_
_entity.id
_entity.type
_entity.pdbx_description
1 polymer ?
#
loop_
_entity_poly.entity_id
_entity_poly.type
_entity_poly.pdbx_seq_one_letter_code
_entity_poly.pdbx_strand_id
1 'polypeptide(L)' 'MGCGRVRPKAELKRFVLDGRHPREDQKGPGRGVYLCPDPGCREAAEQNRGFNRSFRAQVELIESSN' A
#
# COMPACT_ATOMS: atom_id res chain seq x y z
N MET A 1 5.75 -3.45 -6.22
CA MET A 1 4.57 -3.06 -5.43
C MET A 1 3.80 -2.05 -6.23
N GLY A 2 2.52 -2.29 -6.51
CA GLY A 2 1.75 -1.49 -7.47
C GLY A 2 2.33 -1.52 -8.89
N CYS A 3 2.46 -0.35 -9.52
CA CYS A 3 2.89 -0.19 -10.91
C CYS A 3 4.38 -0.49 -11.19
N GLY A 4 5.21 -0.66 -10.16
CA GLY A 4 6.64 -1.01 -10.30
C GLY A 4 7.57 0.10 -10.82
N ARG A 5 7.05 1.30 -11.11
CA ARG A 5 7.84 2.45 -11.58
C ARG A 5 8.58 3.12 -10.42
N VAL A 6 9.78 3.63 -10.70
CA VAL A 6 10.52 4.49 -9.76
C VAL A 6 9.98 5.92 -9.87
N ARG A 7 9.71 6.54 -8.73
CA ARG A 7 9.22 7.92 -8.61
C ARG A 7 9.92 8.64 -7.45
N PRO A 8 10.02 9.98 -7.47
CA PRO A 8 10.49 10.73 -6.32
C PRO A 8 9.70 10.39 -5.06
N LYS A 9 10.39 10.22 -3.92
CA LYS A 9 9.77 9.84 -2.64
C LYS A 9 8.64 10.80 -2.23
N ALA A 10 8.78 12.09 -2.53
CA ALA A 10 7.79 13.11 -2.21
C ALA A 10 6.46 12.93 -2.96
N GLU A 11 6.45 12.23 -4.09
CA GLU A 11 5.24 11.91 -4.85
C GLU A 11 4.54 10.64 -4.34
N LEU A 12 5.17 9.87 -3.47
CA LEU A 12 4.66 8.57 -3.05
C LEU A 12 3.82 8.69 -1.77
N LYS A 13 2.72 7.94 -1.75
CA LYS A 13 1.92 7.73 -0.54
C LYS A 13 2.50 6.57 0.26
N ARG A 14 2.72 6.79 1.55
CA ARG A 14 3.17 5.75 2.49
C ARG A 14 1.95 5.06 3.10
N PHE A 15 1.99 3.74 3.09
CA PHE A 15 1.02 2.88 3.76
C PHE A 15 1.72 2.05 4.83
N VAL A 16 1.03 1.84 5.94
CA VAL A 16 1.41 0.93 7.02
C VAL A 16 0.35 -0.15 7.17
N LEU A 17 0.68 -1.22 7.87
CA LEU A 17 -0.29 -2.24 8.24
C LEU A 17 -0.84 -1.92 9.63
N ASP A 18 -2.15 -1.69 9.72
CA ASP A 18 -2.89 -1.53 10.96
C ASP A 18 -3.70 -2.82 11.22
N GLY A 19 -3.19 -3.65 12.13
CA GLY A 19 -3.65 -5.03 12.29
C GLY A 19 -3.42 -5.84 11.01
N ARG A 20 -4.48 -6.01 10.21
CA ARG A 20 -4.44 -6.67 8.89
C ARG A 20 -4.79 -5.74 7.73
N HIS A 21 -5.12 -4.49 8.00
CA HIS A 21 -5.62 -3.55 7.00
C HIS A 21 -4.52 -2.57 6.60
N PRO A 22 -4.22 -2.39 5.30
CA PRO A 22 -3.33 -1.34 4.85
C PRO A 22 -4.00 0.02 5.08
N ARG A 23 -3.27 0.95 5.69
CA ARG A 23 -3.74 2.31 5.96
C ARG A 23 -2.71 3.31 5.50
N GLU A 24 -3.14 4.40 4.87
CA GLU A 24 -2.25 5.51 4.54
C GLU A 24 -1.76 6.18 5.84
N ASP A 25 -0.44 6.19 6.04
CA ASP A 25 0.18 6.82 7.20
C ASP A 25 1.62 7.23 6.89
N GLN A 26 1.87 8.53 6.97
CA GLN A 26 3.18 9.11 6.69
C GLN A 26 4.16 8.99 7.86
N LYS A 27 3.68 8.84 9.10
CA LYS A 27 4.50 8.88 10.33
C LYS A 27 4.31 7.66 11.25
N GLY A 28 3.32 6.82 10.97
CA GLY A 28 2.95 5.68 11.78
C GLY A 28 4.08 4.65 11.91
N PRO A 29 4.16 3.95 13.06
CA PRO A 29 5.20 2.98 13.34
C PRO A 29 5.13 1.77 12.39
N GLY A 30 6.22 1.00 12.35
CA GLY A 30 6.29 -0.25 11.59
C GLY A 30 6.72 -0.08 10.13
N ARG A 31 6.60 -1.17 9.37
CA ARG A 31 7.04 -1.24 7.97
C ARG A 31 6.14 -0.37 7.10
N GLY A 32 6.74 0.65 6.48
CA GLY A 32 6.10 1.44 5.44
C GLY A 32 6.28 0.80 4.07
N VAL A 33 5.21 0.79 3.26
CA VAL A 33 5.25 0.51 1.83
C VAL A 33 4.78 1.73 1.08
N TYR A 34 5.28 1.93 -0.13
CA TYR A 34 5.05 3.15 -0.90
C TYR A 34 4.34 2.81 -2.21
N LEU A 35 3.32 3.61 -2.53
CA LEU A 35 2.57 3.51 -3.79
C LEU A 35 2.42 4.91 -4.40
N CYS A 36 2.15 4.93 -5.70
CA CYS A 36 1.74 6.16 -6.35
C CYS A 36 0.38 6.62 -5.80
N PRO A 37 0.06 7.92 -5.88
CA PRO A 37 -1.23 8.46 -5.47
C PRO A 37 -2.36 8.03 -6.42
N ASP A 38 -2.00 7.51 -7.60
CA ASP A 38 -2.90 6.94 -8.59
C ASP A 38 -3.63 5.69 -8.04
N PRO A 39 -4.98 5.66 -8.08
CA PRO A 39 -5.76 4.50 -7.62
C PRO A 39 -5.39 3.18 -8.28
N GLY A 40 -5.05 3.18 -9.57
CA GLY A 40 -4.63 1.98 -10.30
C GLY A 40 -3.34 1.38 -9.76
N CYS A 41 -2.48 2.17 -9.11
CA CYS A 41 -1.29 1.65 -8.43
C CYS A 41 -1.66 0.85 -7.17
N ARG A 42 -2.70 1.28 -6.45
CA ARG A 42 -3.25 0.53 -5.32
C ARG A 42 -3.95 -0.73 -5.79
N GLU A 43 -4.85 -0.63 -6.76
CA GLU A 43 -5.55 -1.79 -7.33
C GLU A 43 -4.58 -2.85 -7.84
N ALA A 44 -3.52 -2.44 -8.57
CA ALA A 44 -2.48 -3.36 -9.01
C ALA A 44 -1.79 -4.05 -7.82
N ALA A 45 -1.52 -3.33 -6.72
CA ALA A 45 -0.93 -3.90 -5.50
C ALA A 45 -1.88 -4.87 -4.78
N GLU A 46 -3.18 -4.65 -4.86
CA GLU A 46 -4.22 -5.52 -4.31
C GLU A 46 -4.35 -6.80 -5.15
N GLN A 47 -4.59 -6.66 -6.45
CA GLN A 47 -4.75 -7.78 -7.39
C GLN A 47 -3.53 -8.69 -7.42
N ASN A 48 -2.32 -8.12 -7.39
CA ASN A 48 -1.10 -8.91 -7.43
C ASN A 48 -0.62 -9.39 -6.06
N ARG A 49 -1.43 -9.30 -4.98
CA ARG A 49 -1.04 -9.66 -3.60
C ARG A 49 0.25 -8.95 -3.12
N GLY A 50 0.48 -7.74 -3.61
CA GLY A 50 1.64 -6.93 -3.29
C GLY A 50 1.70 -6.61 -1.80
N PHE A 51 0.59 -6.14 -1.21
CA PHE A 51 0.52 -5.82 0.21
C PHE A 51 0.97 -7.00 1.08
N ASN A 52 0.48 -8.21 0.79
CA ASN A 52 0.85 -9.42 1.52
C ASN A 52 2.36 -9.67 1.47
N ARG A 53 2.96 -9.58 0.28
CA ARG A 53 4.42 -9.80 0.11
C ARG A 53 5.24 -8.75 0.86
N SER A 54 4.83 -7.49 0.82
CA SER A 54 5.65 -6.41 1.39
C SER A 54 5.53 -6.30 2.89
N PHE A 55 4.32 -6.47 3.42
CA PHE A 55 4.11 -6.54 4.86
C PHE A 55 4.50 -7.90 5.46
N ARG A 56 4.67 -8.93 4.61
CA ARG A 56 4.94 -10.32 5.03
C ARG A 56 3.85 -10.87 5.96
N ALA A 57 2.60 -10.52 5.67
CA ALA A 57 1.44 -10.88 6.47
C ALA A 57 0.23 -11.15 5.58
N GLN A 58 -0.79 -11.83 6.13
CA GLN A 58 -2.10 -11.88 5.51
C GLN A 58 -2.75 -10.51 5.68
N VAL A 59 -3.09 -9.89 4.55
CA VAL A 59 -3.69 -8.56 4.49
C VAL A 59 -5.17 -8.71 4.15
N GLU A 60 -6.00 -7.98 4.88
CA GLU A 60 -7.42 -7.81 4.64
C GLU A 60 -7.63 -6.47 3.94
N LEU A 61 -8.22 -6.51 2.75
CA LEU A 61 -8.49 -5.31 1.96
C LEU A 61 -9.91 -4.85 2.30
N ILE A 62 -10.03 -3.60 2.71
CA ILE A 62 -11.34 -2.98 2.94
C ILE A 62 -11.85 -2.50 1.57
N GLU A 63 -13.01 -2.98 1.15
CA GLU A 63 -13.70 -2.41 -0.01
C GLU A 63 -13.98 -0.94 0.31
N SER A 64 -13.51 -0.03 -0.54
CA SER A 64 -13.84 1.38 -0.38
C SER A 64 -15.33 1.50 -0.67
N SER A 65 -16.15 1.70 0.36
CA SER A 65 -17.59 1.95 0.20
C SER A 65 -17.78 3.11 -0.77
N ASN A 66 -18.54 2.84 -1.84
CA ASN A 66 -18.98 3.81 -2.84
C ASN A 66 -19.80 4.93 -2.21
#